data_AF-A0A511MZ73-F1
#
_entry.id   AF-A0A511MZ73-F1
#
_cell.length_a   1.000
_cell.length_b   1.000
_cell.length_c   1.000
_cell.angle_alpha   90.00
_cell.angle_beta   90.00
_cell.angle_gamma   90.00
#
_symmetry.space_group_name_H-M   'P 1'
#
loop_
_entity.id
_entity.type
_entity.pdbx_description
1 polymer ?
#
loop_
_entity_poly.entity_id
_entity_poly.type
_entity_poly.pdbx_seq_one_letter_code
_entity_poly.pdbx_strand_id
1 'polypeptide(L)'
;MKLEQKSIGYEAAVELCKSGWWKKKTPREIATFQLSVRELCLHNLGVFHEALEKAPGRPVWTHEIMNPQNLWDELHGEKPAPSFEEILNLIPASKRVLVLLPEDQS
;
A
#
# COMPACT_ATOMS: atom_id res chain seq x y z
N MET A 1 -2.98 -0.17 17.13
CA MET A 1 -2.57 -1.57 17.43
C MET A 1 -1.37 -1.93 16.55
N LYS A 2 -0.34 -2.65 17.04
CA LYS A 2 0.80 -3.01 16.17
C LYS A 2 0.39 -4.09 15.16
N LEU A 3 0.60 -3.81 13.88
CA LEU A 3 0.41 -4.75 12.79
C LEU A 3 1.49 -5.84 12.86
N GLU A 4 1.04 -7.09 12.92
CA GLU A 4 1.91 -8.25 12.79
C GLU A 4 1.55 -8.99 11.49
N GLN A 5 2.44 -8.91 10.51
CA GLN A 5 2.25 -9.62 9.24
C GLN A 5 2.47 -11.12 9.43
N LYS A 6 1.42 -11.90 9.20
CA LYS A 6 1.45 -13.36 9.31
C LYS A 6 1.85 -14.00 7.98
N SER A 7 2.72 -14.99 8.03
CA SER A 7 3.01 -15.83 6.87
C SER A 7 1.93 -16.91 6.77
N ILE A 8 1.36 -17.09 5.58
CA ILE A 8 0.48 -18.23 5.29
C ILE A 8 1.18 -19.34 4.52
N GLY A 9 2.42 -19.10 4.06
CA GLY A 9 3.21 -20.04 3.27
C GLY A 9 2.93 -19.94 1.77
N TYR A 10 3.92 -20.31 0.98
CA TYR A 10 3.89 -20.17 -0.48
C TYR A 10 2.69 -20.91 -1.12
N GLU A 11 2.48 -22.17 -0.76
CA GLU A 11 1.42 -23.00 -1.35
C GLU A 11 0.03 -22.43 -1.06
N ALA A 12 -0.22 -22.04 0.20
CA ALA A 12 -1.49 -21.43 0.59
C ALA A 12 -1.70 -20.07 -0.11
N ALA A 13 -0.65 -19.27 -0.26
CA ALA A 13 -0.73 -18.00 -0.98
C ALA A 13 -1.04 -18.20 -2.47
N VAL A 14 -0.44 -19.21 -3.10
CA VAL A 14 -0.71 -19.57 -4.50
C VAL A 14 -2.15 -20.05 -4.67
N GLU A 15 -2.63 -20.95 -3.80
CA GLU A 15 -4.01 -21.46 -3.88
C GLU A 15 -5.05 -20.37 -3.58
N LEU A 16 -4.78 -19.52 -2.60
CA LEU A 16 -5.62 -18.36 -2.31
C LEU A 16 -5.62 -17.39 -3.51
N CYS A 17 -4.47 -17.14 -4.13
CA CYS A 17 -4.39 -16.33 -5.34
C CYS A 17 -5.23 -16.93 -6.49
N LYS A 18 -5.11 -18.24 -6.76
CA LYS A 18 -5.89 -18.91 -7.81
C LYS A 18 -7.40 -18.85 -7.58
N SER A 19 -7.83 -18.86 -6.31
CA SER A 19 -9.25 -18.77 -5.97
C SER A 19 -9.91 -17.46 -6.41
N GLY A 20 -9.13 -16.38 -6.63
CA GLY A 20 -9.67 -15.09 -7.00
C GLY A 20 -10.49 -14.40 -5.91
N TRP A 21 -10.25 -14.73 -4.63
CA TRP A 21 -11.05 -14.29 -3.48
C TRP A 21 -11.30 -12.76 -3.44
N TRP A 22 -10.34 -11.97 -3.88
CA TRP A 22 -10.42 -10.50 -3.88
C TRP A 22 -11.48 -9.94 -4.83
N LYS A 23 -11.91 -10.68 -5.86
CA LYS A 23 -12.88 -10.19 -6.86
C LYS A 23 -14.25 -9.85 -6.30
N LYS A 24 -14.59 -10.40 -5.12
CA LYS A 24 -15.85 -10.16 -4.41
C LYS A 24 -15.68 -9.31 -3.15
N LYS A 25 -14.51 -8.68 -3.00
CA LYS A 25 -14.14 -7.92 -1.81
C LYS A 25 -14.08 -6.45 -2.12
N THR A 26 -14.39 -5.65 -1.11
CA THR A 26 -14.21 -4.20 -1.17
C THR A 26 -12.72 -3.85 -1.18
N PRO A 27 -12.32 -2.68 -1.71
CA PRO A 27 -10.92 -2.23 -1.65
C PRO A 27 -10.35 -2.27 -0.24
N ARG A 28 -11.16 -1.87 0.75
CA ARG A 28 -10.79 -1.88 2.17
C ARG A 28 -10.54 -3.29 2.71
N GLU A 29 -11.40 -4.26 2.41
CA GLU A 29 -11.16 -5.65 2.81
C GLU A 29 -9.88 -6.21 2.17
N ILE A 30 -9.62 -5.90 0.89
CA ILE A 30 -8.42 -6.34 0.18
C ILE A 30 -7.18 -5.73 0.82
N ALA A 31 -7.17 -4.41 1.03
CA ALA A 31 -6.07 -3.68 1.63
C ALA A 31 -5.77 -4.17 3.04
N THR A 32 -6.78 -4.28 3.90
CA THR A 32 -6.62 -4.78 5.28
C THR A 32 -6.07 -6.21 5.30
N PHE A 33 -6.62 -7.11 4.48
CA PHE A 33 -6.13 -8.49 4.43
C PHE A 33 -4.67 -8.54 3.93
N GLN A 34 -4.38 -7.91 2.79
CA GLN A 34 -3.07 -8.00 2.16
C GLN A 34 -1.97 -7.30 2.97
N LEU A 35 -2.28 -6.23 3.72
CA LEU A 35 -1.35 -5.63 4.69
C LEU A 35 -1.03 -6.58 5.85
N SER A 36 -1.98 -7.45 6.25
CA SER A 36 -1.83 -8.37 7.39
C SER A 36 -1.10 -9.68 7.07
N VAL A 37 -0.84 -9.96 5.79
CA VAL A 37 -0.14 -11.18 5.35
C VAL A 37 1.19 -10.84 4.68
N ARG A 38 2.20 -11.71 4.83
CA ARG A 38 3.53 -11.48 4.24
C ARG A 38 3.57 -11.78 2.74
N GLU A 39 2.86 -12.82 2.31
CA GLU A 39 2.83 -13.26 0.92
C GLU A 39 1.81 -12.46 0.10
N LEU A 40 2.15 -12.13 -1.15
CA LEU A 40 1.19 -11.55 -2.08
C LEU A 40 0.15 -12.62 -2.48
N CYS A 41 -1.09 -12.44 -2.04
CA CYS A 41 -2.18 -13.39 -2.22
C CYS A 41 -3.18 -12.93 -3.30
N LEU A 42 -2.69 -12.12 -4.24
CA LEU A 42 -3.44 -11.46 -5.30
C LEU A 42 -2.75 -11.75 -6.64
N HIS A 43 -3.48 -11.55 -7.75
CA HIS A 43 -2.96 -11.84 -9.08
C HIS A 43 -1.68 -11.06 -9.44
N ASN A 44 -1.58 -9.81 -9.00
CA ASN A 44 -0.39 -8.97 -9.18
C ASN A 44 -0.36 -7.85 -8.13
N LEU A 45 0.76 -7.11 -8.07
CA LEU A 45 0.92 -5.96 -7.17
C LEU A 45 -0.03 -4.80 -7.51
N GLY A 46 -0.46 -4.66 -8.77
CA GLY A 46 -1.37 -3.61 -9.20
C GLY A 46 -2.73 -3.68 -8.51
N VAL A 47 -3.31 -4.89 -8.36
CA VAL A 47 -4.56 -5.09 -7.62
C VAL A 47 -4.42 -4.66 -6.15
N PHE A 48 -3.27 -4.95 -5.55
CA PHE A 48 -3.00 -4.54 -4.17
C PHE A 48 -2.88 -3.01 -4.07
N HIS A 49 -2.09 -2.41 -4.94
CA HIS A 49 -1.85 -0.97 -4.95
C HIS A 49 -3.13 -0.18 -5.22
N GLU A 50 -3.95 -0.62 -6.17
CA GLU A 50 -5.27 -0.04 -6.44
C GLU A 50 -6.19 -0.12 -5.21
N ALA A 51 -6.18 -1.25 -4.49
CA ALA A 51 -6.94 -1.39 -3.26
C ALA A 51 -6.46 -0.43 -2.16
N LEU A 52 -5.13 -0.25 -2.03
CA LEU A 52 -4.52 0.71 -1.10
C LEU A 52 -4.86 2.16 -1.43
N GLU A 53 -5.08 2.52 -2.70
CA GLU A 53 -5.49 3.88 -3.07
C GLU A 53 -6.99 4.10 -2.84
N LYS A 54 -7.81 3.11 -3.22
CA LYS A 54 -9.28 3.21 -3.12
C LYS A 54 -9.80 3.10 -1.69
N ALA A 55 -9.11 2.39 -0.79
CA ALA A 55 -9.56 2.19 0.58
C ALA A 55 -9.53 3.45 1.47
N PRO A 56 -8.47 4.30 1.42
CA PRO A 56 -8.45 5.62 2.03
C PRO A 56 -8.94 6.73 1.08
N GLY A 57 -9.03 6.48 -0.23
CA GLY A 57 -9.53 7.44 -1.22
C GLY A 57 -8.50 8.47 -1.67
N ARG A 58 -7.21 8.11 -1.69
CA ARG A 58 -6.09 8.98 -2.12
C ARG A 58 -5.00 8.17 -2.82
N PRO A 59 -4.13 8.81 -3.60
CA PRO A 59 -2.92 8.16 -4.09
C PRO A 59 -2.05 7.64 -2.93
N VAL A 60 -1.47 6.46 -3.11
CA VAL A 60 -0.54 5.84 -2.16
C VAL A 60 0.78 5.61 -2.87
N TRP A 61 1.87 6.08 -2.28
CA TRP A 61 3.19 6.00 -2.88
C TRP A 61 3.84 4.66 -2.53
N THR A 62 4.68 4.12 -3.41
CA THR A 62 5.38 2.85 -3.17
C THR A 62 6.17 2.83 -1.85
N HIS A 63 6.76 3.97 -1.46
CA HIS A 63 7.49 4.12 -0.20
C HIS A 63 6.59 3.99 1.04
N GLU A 64 5.30 4.33 0.94
CA GLU A 64 4.35 4.12 2.03
C GLU A 64 4.04 2.63 2.23
N ILE A 65 4.03 1.84 1.14
CA ILE A 65 3.85 0.38 1.19
C ILE A 65 4.98 -0.29 1.97
N MET A 66 6.19 0.29 1.97
CA MET A 66 7.33 -0.19 2.77
C MET A 66 7.13 0.02 4.27
N ASN A 67 6.17 0.85 4.69
CA ASN A 67 5.77 1.02 6.08
C ASN A 67 4.29 0.65 6.27
N PRO A 68 3.96 -0.65 6.26
CA PRO A 68 2.58 -1.12 6.29
C PRO A 68 1.83 -0.73 7.57
N GLN A 69 2.54 -0.41 8.65
CA GLN A 69 1.93 0.07 9.90
C GLN A 69 1.21 1.41 9.70
N ASN A 70 1.83 2.38 9.02
CA ASN A 70 1.19 3.69 8.81
C ASN A 70 -0.11 3.57 8.01
N LEU A 71 -0.09 2.76 6.95
CA LEU A 71 -1.29 2.48 6.14
C LEU A 71 -2.35 1.74 6.95
N TRP A 72 -1.94 0.80 7.79
CA TRP A 72 -2.85 0.12 8.71
C TRP A 72 -3.53 1.10 9.67
N ASP A 73 -2.76 1.97 10.31
CA ASP A 73 -3.27 2.96 11.26
C ASP A 73 -4.22 3.95 10.58
N GLU A 74 -3.90 4.39 9.35
CA GLU A 74 -4.78 5.22 8.54
C GLU A 74 -6.09 4.53 8.20
N LEU A 75 -6.03 3.28 7.73
CA LEU A 75 -7.24 2.53 7.41
C LEU A 75 -8.11 2.38 8.66
N HIS A 76 -7.54 2.18 9.85
CA HIS A 76 -8.31 2.01 11.08
C HIS A 76 -8.67 3.33 11.79
N GLY A 77 -8.33 4.49 11.20
CA GLY A 77 -8.62 5.80 11.77
C GLY A 77 -7.79 6.15 13.01
N GLU A 78 -6.70 5.41 13.26
CA GLU A 78 -5.77 5.68 14.36
C GLU A 78 -4.81 6.83 14.01
N LYS A 79 -4.54 7.06 12.73
CA LYS A 79 -3.67 8.13 12.22
C LYS A 79 -4.25 8.75 10.94
N PRO A 80 -4.12 10.06 10.69
CA PRO A 80 -4.49 10.62 9.38
C PRO A 80 -3.53 10.16 8.27
N ALA A 81 -3.91 10.44 7.02
CA ALA A 81 -3.00 10.35 5.88
C ALA A 81 -1.70 11.15 6.14
N PRO A 82 -0.53 10.65 5.73
CA PRO A 82 0.72 11.39 5.84
C PRO A 82 0.70 12.62 4.94
N SER A 83 1.35 13.67 5.41
CA SER A 83 1.68 14.85 4.61
C SER A 83 2.68 14.51 3.49
N PHE A 84 2.74 15.37 2.48
CA PHE A 84 3.74 15.23 1.42
C PHE A 84 5.18 15.26 1.97
N GLU A 85 5.45 16.10 2.98
CA GLU A 85 6.75 16.18 3.63
C GLU A 85 7.12 14.87 4.35
N GLU A 86 6.17 14.24 5.05
CA GLU A 86 6.39 12.92 5.67
C GLU A 86 6.71 11.86 4.62
N ILE A 87 6.01 11.85 3.48
CA ILE A 87 6.26 10.94 2.36
C ILE A 87 7.67 11.18 1.78
N LEU A 88 8.04 12.44 1.51
CA LEU A 88 9.38 12.79 1.03
C LEU A 88 10.47 12.36 2.02
N ASN A 89 10.16 12.42 3.32
CA ASN A 89 11.10 12.03 4.38
C ASN A 89 11.35 10.53 4.46
N LEU A 90 10.54 9.69 3.81
CA LEU A 90 10.83 8.26 3.63
C LEU A 90 11.99 8.02 2.65
N ILE A 91 12.26 8.96 1.75
CA ILE A 91 13.38 8.90 0.80
C ILE A 91 14.62 9.46 1.49
N PRO A 92 15.77 8.75 1.54
CA PRO A 92 17.00 9.29 2.13
C PRO A 92 17.39 10.62 1.48
N ALA A 93 17.76 11.62 2.28
CA ALA A 93 18.06 12.97 1.79
C ALA A 93 19.13 12.99 0.68
N SER A 94 20.14 12.13 0.79
CA SER A 94 21.22 11.95 -0.20
C SER A 94 20.76 11.33 -1.53
N LYS A 95 19.50 10.87 -1.61
CA LYS A 95 18.90 10.24 -2.80
C LYS A 95 17.76 11.08 -3.39
N ARG A 96 17.44 12.24 -2.81
CA ARG A 96 16.39 13.13 -3.33
C ARG A 96 16.97 13.97 -4.47
N VAL A 97 16.32 13.92 -5.62
CA VAL A 97 16.64 14.76 -6.79
C VAL A 97 15.43 15.62 -7.09
N LEU A 98 15.62 16.94 -7.16
CA LEU A 98 14.58 17.89 -7.57
C LEU A 98 14.72 18.15 -9.07
N VAL A 99 13.67 17.85 -9.83
CA VAL A 99 13.59 18.19 -11.25
C VAL A 99 12.65 19.38 -11.39
N LEU A 100 13.20 20.52 -11.83
CA LEU A 100 12.42 21.69 -12.19
C LEU A 100 12.17 21.65 -13.69
N LEU A 101 10.90 21.49 -14.08
CA LEU A 101 10.53 21.62 -15.48
C LEU A 101 10.34 23.13 -15.78
N PRO A 102 10.90 23.65 -16.87
CA PRO A 102 10.62 25.01 -17.29
C PRO A 102 9.11 25.15 -17.53
N GLU A 103 8.53 26.30 -17.17
CA GLU A 103 7.13 26.58 -17.50
C GLU A 103 6.95 26.48 -19.01
N ASP A 104 5.93 25.73 -19.42
CA ASP A 104 5.53 25.62 -20.82
C ASP A 104 5.13 27.03 -21.26
N GLN A 105 5.98 27.70 -22.04
CA GLN A 105 5.67 29.00 -22.64
C GLN A 105 4.60 28.75 -23.73
N SER A 106 3.34 28.64 -23.29
CA SER A 106 2.15 28.52 -24.13
C SER A 106 1.54 29.88 -24.39
#